data_AF-A0A963WDK1-F1
#
_entry.id   AF-A0A963WDK1-F1
#
_cell.length_a   1.000
_cell.length_b   1.000
_cell.length_c   1.000
_cell.angle_alpha   90.00
_cell.angle_beta   90.00
_cell.angle_gamma   90.00
#
_symmetry.space_group_name_H-M   'P 1'
#
loop_
_entity.id
_entity.type
_entity.pdbx_description
1 polymer ?
#
loop_
_entity_poly.entity_id
_entity_poly.type
_entity_poly.pdbx_seq_one_letter_code
_entity_poly.pdbx_strand_id
1 'polypeptide(L)' 'RSLTLDERVSIGAQKDAYEAVWMPVLRALHRAGRLKARPEVARLFVFGALNWSVQWFSDRGTLSLDELTAQALLLFTGDE' A
#
# COMPACT_ATOMS: atom_id res chain seq x y z
N ARG A 1 18.01 -2.41 -21.24
CA ARG A 1 18.56 -3.77 -20.94
C ARG A 1 17.48 -4.52 -20.16
N SER A 2 17.12 -5.72 -20.59
CA SER A 2 16.10 -6.54 -19.90
C SER A 2 16.72 -7.24 -18.69
N LEU A 3 15.96 -7.34 -17.59
CA LEU A 3 16.39 -8.03 -16.38
C LEU A 3 16.55 -9.53 -16.62
N THR A 4 17.65 -10.10 -16.12
CA THR A 4 17.89 -11.56 -16.07
C THR A 4 16.91 -12.22 -15.10
N LEU A 5 16.81 -13.56 -15.14
CA LEU A 5 15.95 -14.31 -14.21
C LEU A 5 16.40 -14.10 -12.76
N ASP A 6 17.70 -14.15 -12.49
CA ASP A 6 18.25 -13.97 -11.15
C ASP A 6 18.01 -12.55 -10.62
N GLU A 7 18.11 -11.53 -11.47
CA GLU A 7 17.76 -10.15 -11.12
C GLU A 7 16.27 -10.00 -10.78
N ARG A 8 15.38 -10.66 -11.52
CA ARG A 8 13.93 -10.65 -11.24
C ARG A 8 13.60 -11.34 -9.92
N VAL A 9 14.24 -12.46 -9.63
CA VAL A 9 14.06 -13.19 -8.36
C VAL A 9 14.53 -12.34 -7.19
N SER A 10 15.70 -11.71 -7.29
CA SER A 10 16.24 -10.84 -6.26
C SER A 10 15.34 -9.64 -5.97
N ILE A 11 14.89 -8.93 -7.03
CA ILE A 11 13.95 -7.81 -6.89
C ILE A 11 12.62 -8.27 -6.28
N GLY A 12 12.13 -9.44 -6.67
CA GLY A 12 10.93 -10.06 -6.09
C GLY A 12 11.07 -10.27 -4.58
N ALA A 13 12.18 -10.87 -4.14
CA ALA A 13 12.44 -11.11 -2.73
C ALA A 13 12.54 -9.81 -1.91
N GLN A 14 13.16 -8.76 -2.46
CA GLN A 14 13.21 -7.45 -1.81
C GLN A 14 11.83 -6.81 -1.69
N LYS A 15 11.02 -6.89 -2.74
CA LYS A 15 9.63 -6.43 -2.73
C LYS A 15 8.82 -7.19 -1.68
N ASP A 16 8.90 -8.52 -1.65
CA ASP A 16 8.17 -9.35 -0.68
C ASP A 16 8.56 -9.01 0.76
N ALA A 17 9.85 -8.78 1.03
CA ALA A 17 10.34 -8.39 2.35
C ALA A 17 9.80 -7.00 2.77
N TYR A 18 9.82 -6.03 1.86
CA TYR A 18 9.24 -4.70 2.08
C TYR A 18 7.74 -4.80 2.35
N GLU A 19 7.02 -5.59 1.56
CA GLU A 19 5.58 -5.74 1.67
C GLU A 19 5.15 -6.51 2.93
N ALA A 20 5.99 -7.43 3.42
CA ALA A 20 5.71 -8.22 4.62
C ALA A 20 5.61 -7.36 5.89
N VAL A 21 6.29 -6.20 5.95
CA VAL A 21 6.26 -5.32 7.14
C VAL A 21 4.88 -4.73 7.41
N TRP A 22 4.00 -4.69 6.40
CA TRP A 22 2.63 -4.19 6.52
C TRP A 22 1.69 -5.22 7.16
N MET A 23 2.00 -6.50 7.07
CA MET A 23 1.07 -7.56 7.50
C MET A 23 0.74 -7.55 9.00
N PRO A 24 1.67 -7.26 9.93
CA PRO A 24 1.34 -7.13 11.35
C PRO A 24 0.26 -6.07 11.64
N VAL A 25 0.39 -4.87 11.05
CA VAL A 25 -0.57 -3.78 11.28
C VAL A 25 -1.91 -4.06 10.61
N LEU A 26 -1.94 -4.58 9.39
CA LEU A 26 -3.18 -4.95 8.70
C LEU A 26 -3.95 -6.04 9.46
N ARG A 27 -3.25 -7.04 10.02
CA ARG A 27 -3.86 -8.05 10.89
C ARG A 27 -4.37 -7.48 12.21
N ALA A 28 -3.68 -6.50 12.79
CA ALA A 28 -4.14 -5.83 14.01
C ALA A 28 -5.42 -5.03 13.74
N LEU A 29 -5.46 -4.24 12.67
CA LEU A 29 -6.64 -3.47 12.26
C LEU A 29 -7.83 -4.38 11.93
N HIS A 30 -7.60 -5.52 11.28
CA HIS A 30 -8.66 -6.47 10.97
C HIS A 30 -9.25 -7.10 12.24
N ARG A 31 -8.40 -7.53 13.19
CA ARG A 31 -8.86 -8.06 14.48
C ARG A 31 -9.61 -7.01 15.31
N ALA A 32 -9.22 -5.75 15.22
CA ALA A 32 -9.93 -4.63 15.84
C ALA A 32 -11.23 -4.24 15.10
N GLY A 33 -11.54 -4.89 13.97
CA GLY A 33 -12.71 -4.58 13.15
C GLY A 33 -12.61 -3.24 12.41
N ARG A 34 -11.45 -2.60 12.39
CA ARG A 34 -11.20 -1.32 11.69
C ARG A 34 -10.90 -1.53 10.21
N LEU A 35 -10.21 -2.61 9.87
CA LEU A 35 -10.06 -3.05 8.48
C LEU A 35 -11.06 -4.17 8.17
N LYS A 36 -12.05 -3.92 7.32
CA LYS A 36 -13.11 -4.90 7.02
C LYS A 36 -12.66 -6.02 6.08
N ALA A 37 -11.79 -5.69 5.13
CA ALA A 37 -11.24 -6.67 4.19
C ALA A 37 -10.25 -7.63 4.88
N ARG A 38 -10.07 -8.83 4.30
CA ARG A 38 -9.02 -9.76 4.73
C ARG A 38 -7.64 -9.09 4.56
N PRO A 39 -6.70 -9.22 5.52
CA PRO A 39 -5.41 -8.53 5.49
C PRO A 39 -4.62 -8.70 4.19
N GLU A 40 -4.60 -9.90 3.62
CA GLU A 40 -3.86 -10.21 2.39
C GLU A 40 -4.47 -9.50 1.17
N VAL A 41 -5.80 -9.40 1.12
CA VAL A 41 -6.51 -8.70 0.03
C VAL A 41 -6.40 -7.19 0.20
N ALA A 42 -6.53 -6.69 1.43
CA ALA A 42 -6.35 -5.28 1.75
C ALA A 42 -4.95 -4.80 1.34
N ARG A 43 -3.92 -5.61 1.60
CA ARG A 43 -2.54 -5.35 1.17
C ARG A 43 -2.44 -5.09 -0.33
N LEU A 44 -3.10 -5.93 -1.14
CA LEU A 44 -3.12 -5.76 -2.61
C LEU A 44 -3.81 -4.46 -3.03
N PHE A 45 -4.95 -4.12 -2.40
CA PHE A 45 -5.64 -2.86 -2.70
C PHE A 45 -4.83 -1.63 -2.30
N VAL A 46 -4.24 -1.62 -1.10
CA VAL A 46 -3.39 -0.52 -0.62
C VAL A 46 -2.21 -0.32 -1.56
N PHE A 47 -1.45 -1.37 -1.89
CA PHE A 47 -0.33 -1.23 -2.82
C PHE A 47 -0.77 -0.88 -4.24
N GLY A 48 -1.90 -1.39 -4.72
CA GLY A 48 -2.47 -1.00 -6.00
C GLY A 48 -2.78 0.49 -6.05
N ALA A 49 -3.47 1.01 -5.03
CA ALA A 49 -3.83 2.42 -4.92
C ALA A 49 -2.59 3.32 -4.80
N LEU A 50 -1.63 2.97 -3.93
CA LEU A 50 -0.39 3.74 -3.75
C LEU A 50 0.53 3.71 -4.99
N ASN A 51 0.66 2.56 -5.66
CA ASN A 51 1.45 2.48 -6.89
C ASN A 51 0.80 3.22 -8.06
N TRP A 52 -0.53 3.37 -8.05
CA TRP A 52 -1.24 4.15 -9.08
C TRP A 52 -1.27 5.64 -8.78
N SER A 53 -1.18 6.05 -7.50
CA SER A 53 -1.25 7.48 -7.12
C SER A 53 -0.18 8.32 -7.82
N VAL A 54 1.01 7.76 -8.05
CA VAL A 54 2.10 8.44 -8.76
C VAL A 54 1.75 8.86 -10.20
N GLN A 55 0.70 8.31 -10.80
CA GLN A 55 0.26 8.67 -12.16
C GLN A 55 -0.50 9.99 -12.21
N TRP A 56 -1.06 10.45 -11.10
CA TRP A 56 -1.95 11.61 -11.06
C TRP A 56 -1.67 12.58 -9.90
N PHE A 57 -1.00 12.14 -8.84
CA PHE A 57 -0.59 13.00 -7.74
C PHE A 57 0.49 13.98 -8.18
N SER A 58 0.36 15.24 -7.77
CA SER A 58 1.37 16.28 -7.95
C SER A 58 1.51 17.10 -6.68
N ASP A 59 2.73 17.26 -6.20
CA ASP A 59 3.11 18.10 -5.05
C ASP A 59 2.85 19.60 -5.27
N ARG A 60 2.62 20.01 -6.53
CA ARG A 60 2.21 21.36 -6.93
C ARG A 60 0.71 21.50 -7.14
N GLY A 61 -0.05 20.43 -6.93
CA GLY A 61 -1.50 20.41 -7.02
C GLY A 61 -2.19 20.98 -5.78
N THR A 62 -3.52 20.91 -5.77
CA THR A 62 -4.36 21.35 -4.64
C THR A 62 -4.48 20.31 -3.53
N LEU A 63 -3.92 19.12 -3.71
CA LEU A 63 -3.95 18.01 -2.76
C LEU A 63 -2.54 17.78 -2.23
N SER A 64 -2.32 18.03 -0.96
CA SER A 64 -1.07 17.72 -0.29
C SER A 64 -0.90 16.21 -0.07
N LEU A 65 0.34 15.77 0.20
CA LEU A 65 0.61 14.38 0.52
C LEU A 65 -0.08 13.93 1.82
N ASP A 66 -0.17 14.83 2.81
CA ASP A 66 -0.85 14.56 4.07
C ASP A 66 -2.36 14.39 3.87
N GLU A 67 -2.99 15.25 3.05
CA GLU A 67 -4.41 15.10 2.70
C GLU A 67 -4.66 13.82 1.89
N LEU A 68 -3.80 13.47 0.94
CA LEU A 68 -3.90 12.21 0.22
C LEU A 68 -3.79 11.01 1.17
N THR A 69 -2.89 11.07 2.14
CA THR A 69 -2.70 10.02 3.15
C THR A 69 -3.94 9.89 4.03
N ALA A 70 -4.52 11.01 4.48
CA ALA A 70 -5.75 11.02 5.25
C ALA A 70 -6.92 10.40 4.47
N GLN A 71 -7.08 10.72 3.18
CA GLN A 71 -8.10 10.11 2.32
C GLN A 71 -7.90 8.60 2.15
N ALA A 72 -6.64 8.13 2.04
CA ALA A 72 -6.35 6.71 1.96
C ALA A 72 -6.67 5.98 3.27
N LEU A 73 -6.31 6.56 4.43
CA LEU A 73 -6.65 5.99 5.74
C LEU A 73 -8.16 5.91 5.93
N LEU A 74 -8.89 7.00 5.63
CA LEU A 74 -10.35 7.02 5.67
C LEU A 74 -10.96 5.93 4.79
N LEU A 75 -10.46 5.76 3.56
CA LEU A 75 -10.95 4.74 2.62
C LEU A 75 -10.75 3.31 3.14
N PHE A 76 -9.60 3.02 3.74
CA PHE A 76 -9.22 1.64 4.11
C PHE A 76 -9.59 1.25 5.54
N THR A 77 -9.69 2.20 6.48
CA THR A 77 -9.99 1.90 7.89
C THR A 77 -11.30 2.53 8.38
N GLY A 78 -11.81 3.56 7.68
CA GLY A 78 -12.95 4.33 8.14
C GLY A 78 -12.67 5.02 9.47
N ASP A 79 -11.42 5.41 9.70
CA ASP A 79 -10.99 6.33 10.76
C ASP A 79 -10.72 7.70 10.13
N GLU A 80 -11.11 8.78 10.82
CA GLU A 80 -10.66 10.15 10.55
C GLU A 80 -9.38 10.46 11.33
#